data_AF-A0A926MHZ1-F1
#
_entry.id   AF-A0A926MHZ1-F1
#
_cell.length_a   1.000
_cell.length_b   1.000
_cell.length_c   1.000
_cell.angle_alpha   90.00
_cell.angle_beta   90.00
_cell.angle_gamma   90.00
#
_symmetry.space_group_name_H-M   'P 1'
#
loop_
_entity.id
_entity.type
_entity.pdbx_description
1 polymer ?
#
loop_
_entity_poly.entity_id
_entity_poly.type
_entity_poly.pdbx_seq_one_letter_code
_entity_poly.pdbx_strand_id
1 'polypeptide(L)'
;QQKWVKGSSAAEANQNLKKFLENEGFNINFEACINDEKIEDFILNDRIDGVKKFKVNATPTIIINDKKFEKTLNYKNLKKALEKLI
;
A
#
# COMPACT_ATOMS: atom_id res chain seq x y z
N GLN A 1 -4.53 -5.69 -4.98
CA GLN A 1 -3.97 -6.60 -3.95
C GLN A 1 -4.41 -8.05 -4.13
N GLN A 2 -5.72 -8.38 -4.20
CA GLN A 2 -6.17 -9.77 -4.33
C GLN A 2 -5.62 -10.54 -5.56
N LYS A 3 -5.09 -9.84 -6.58
CA LYS A 3 -4.48 -10.46 -7.75
C LYS A 3 -3.05 -11.01 -7.52
N TRP A 4 -2.32 -10.47 -6.53
CA TRP A 4 -0.90 -10.81 -6.32
C TRP A 4 -0.55 -11.15 -4.86
N VAL A 5 -1.36 -10.72 -3.89
CA VAL A 5 -1.18 -11.04 -2.45
C VAL A 5 -1.66 -12.47 -2.11
N LYS A 6 -2.39 -13.13 -3.01
CA LYS A 6 -2.85 -14.50 -2.79
C LYS A 6 -1.63 -15.41 -2.69
N GLY A 7 -1.47 -16.09 -1.56
CA GLY A 7 -0.39 -17.02 -1.31
C GLY A 7 -0.24 -17.30 0.17
N SER A 8 0.41 -18.41 0.50
CA SER A 8 0.64 -18.88 1.87
C SER A 8 2.01 -18.49 2.41
N SER A 9 2.92 -18.04 1.54
CA SER A 9 4.30 -17.68 1.88
C SER A 9 4.78 -16.42 1.17
N ALA A 10 5.83 -15.80 1.70
CA ALA A 10 6.48 -14.64 1.06
C ALA A 10 7.04 -14.98 -0.32
N ALA A 11 7.59 -16.18 -0.50
CA ALA A 11 8.09 -16.65 -1.78
C ALA A 11 6.98 -16.71 -2.84
N GLU A 12 5.82 -17.28 -2.47
CA GLU A 12 4.66 -17.34 -3.35
C GLU A 12 4.11 -15.93 -3.67
N ALA A 13 4.05 -15.05 -2.67
CA ALA A 13 3.65 -13.65 -2.85
C ALA A 13 4.58 -12.91 -3.82
N ASN A 14 5.90 -13.10 -3.72
CA ASN A 14 6.88 -12.50 -4.63
C ASN A 14 6.72 -13.02 -6.06
N GLN A 15 6.51 -14.33 -6.24
CA GLN A 15 6.25 -14.90 -7.56
C GLN A 15 4.96 -14.36 -8.19
N ASN A 16 3.90 -14.22 -7.39
CA ASN A 16 2.62 -13.69 -7.86
C ASN A 16 2.70 -12.19 -8.17
N LEU A 17 3.47 -11.43 -7.39
CA LEU A 17 3.75 -10.02 -7.68
C LEU A 17 4.55 -9.85 -8.97
N LYS A 18 5.61 -10.64 -9.17
CA LYS A 18 6.42 -10.63 -10.40
C LYS A 18 5.56 -10.87 -11.63
N LYS A 19 4.78 -11.96 -11.64
CA LYS A 19 3.84 -12.29 -12.73
C LYS A 19 2.81 -11.18 -12.97
N PHE A 20 2.29 -10.59 -11.89
CA PHE A 20 1.35 -9.49 -12.00
C PHE A 20 1.97 -8.29 -12.72
N LEU A 21 3.20 -7.90 -12.35
CA LEU A 21 3.91 -6.77 -12.96
C LEU A 21 4.23 -7.03 -14.44
N GLU A 22 4.68 -8.24 -14.77
CA GLU A 22 4.92 -8.66 -16.17
C GLU A 22 3.63 -8.57 -17.01
N ASN A 23 2.50 -9.05 -16.48
CA ASN A 23 1.20 -9.00 -17.17
C ASN A 23 0.67 -7.57 -17.37
N GLU A 24 0.97 -6.66 -16.46
CA GLU A 24 0.62 -5.24 -16.59
C GLU A 24 1.63 -4.48 -17.49
N GLY A 25 2.64 -5.16 -18.04
CA GLY A 25 3.59 -4.61 -19.01
C GLY A 25 4.77 -3.85 -18.39
N PHE A 26 5.03 -4.02 -17.09
CA PHE A 26 6.16 -3.41 -16.43
C PHE A 26 7.46 -4.12 -16.81
N ASN A 27 8.38 -3.39 -17.45
CA ASN A 27 9.74 -3.85 -17.72
C ASN A 27 10.69 -3.42 -16.60
N ILE A 28 10.71 -4.16 -15.50
CA ILE A 28 11.55 -3.89 -14.33
C ILE A 28 12.41 -5.11 -13.99
N ASN A 29 13.60 -4.87 -13.42
CA ASN A 29 14.38 -5.95 -12.82
C ASN A 29 13.81 -6.25 -11.42
N PHE A 30 12.85 -7.16 -11.37
CA PHE A 30 12.16 -7.53 -10.13
C PHE A 30 13.13 -8.00 -9.03
N GLU A 31 14.08 -8.86 -9.37
CA GLU A 31 15.05 -9.40 -8.40
C GLU A 31 15.96 -8.32 -7.84
N ALA A 32 16.42 -7.37 -8.68
CA ALA A 32 17.20 -6.25 -8.19
C ALA A 32 16.38 -5.35 -7.24
N CYS A 33 15.08 -5.15 -7.52
CA CYS A 33 14.20 -4.31 -6.70
C CYS A 33 13.94 -4.91 -5.32
N ILE A 34 13.57 -6.20 -5.25
CA ILE A 34 13.22 -6.83 -3.97
C ILE A 34 14.42 -7.13 -3.08
N ASN A 35 15.64 -7.12 -3.63
CA ASN A 35 16.89 -7.34 -2.90
C ASN A 35 17.66 -6.03 -2.65
N ASP A 36 17.09 -4.86 -2.98
CA ASP A 36 17.73 -3.56 -2.70
C ASP A 36 17.41 -3.14 -1.26
N GLU A 37 18.41 -3.26 -0.38
CA GLU A 37 18.30 -2.89 1.04
C GLU A 37 17.85 -1.44 1.26
N LYS A 38 18.23 -0.50 0.37
CA LYS A 38 17.81 0.90 0.52
C LYS A 38 16.32 1.07 0.28
N ILE A 39 15.77 0.29 -0.65
CA ILE A 39 14.33 0.28 -0.93
C ILE A 39 13.59 -0.38 0.25
N GLU A 40 14.11 -1.50 0.77
CA GLU A 40 13.54 -2.16 1.94
C GLU A 40 13.51 -1.21 3.16
N ASP A 41 14.64 -0.60 3.50
CA ASP A 41 14.76 0.35 4.60
C ASP A 41 13.82 1.55 4.42
N PHE A 42 13.72 2.07 3.20
CA PHE A 42 12.81 3.17 2.90
C PHE A 42 11.35 2.78 3.17
N ILE A 43 10.90 1.60 2.70
CA ILE A 43 9.54 1.10 2.90
C ILE A 43 9.25 0.82 4.38
N LEU A 44 10.20 0.22 5.10
CA LEU A 44 10.05 -0.08 6.52
C LEU A 44 9.96 1.21 7.36
N ASN A 45 10.82 2.19 7.09
CA ASN A 45 10.80 3.48 7.77
C ASN A 45 9.51 4.26 7.45
N ASP A 46 9.09 4.32 6.19
CA ASP A 46 7.83 4.98 5.79
C ASP A 46 6.62 4.35 6.51
N ARG A 47 6.59 3.01 6.64
CA ARG A 47 5.56 2.31 7.43
C ARG A 47 5.61 2.71 8.90
N ILE A 48 6.78 2.75 9.51
CA ILE A 48 6.96 3.14 10.92
C ILE A 48 6.49 4.57 11.15
N ASP A 49 6.90 5.49 10.28
CA ASP A 49 6.57 6.90 10.38
C ASP A 49 5.09 7.15 10.16
N GLY A 50 4.48 6.48 9.17
CA GLY A 50 3.04 6.53 8.94
C GLY A 50 2.22 6.02 10.13
N VAL A 51 2.64 4.89 10.73
CA VAL A 51 1.99 4.34 11.94
C VAL A 51 2.12 5.30 13.12
N LYS A 52 3.31 5.85 13.36
CA LYS A 52 3.56 6.79 14.47
C LYS A 52 2.80 8.11 14.27
N LYS A 53 2.93 8.74 13.10
CA LYS A 53 2.35 10.06 12.79
C LYS A 53 0.83 10.02 12.80
N PHE A 54 0.22 8.99 12.22
CA PHE A 54 -1.24 8.93 12.01
C PHE A 54 -1.98 7.91 12.87
N LYS A 55 -1.28 7.23 13.79
CA LYS A 55 -1.85 6.19 14.68
C LYS A 55 -2.63 5.14 13.87
N VAL A 56 -2.03 4.67 12.78
CA VAL A 56 -2.61 3.63 11.92
C VAL A 56 -2.58 2.30 12.67
N ASN A 57 -3.75 1.67 12.82
CA ASN A 57 -3.92 0.41 13.55
C ASN A 57 -4.57 -0.70 12.71
N ALA A 58 -5.08 -0.38 11.53
CA ALA A 58 -5.70 -1.33 10.61
C ALA A 58 -5.58 -0.85 9.16
N THR A 59 -5.69 -1.78 8.22
CA THR A 59 -5.78 -1.50 6.78
C THR A 59 -7.14 -1.92 6.24
N PRO A 60 -7.76 -1.15 5.33
CA PRO A 60 -7.33 0.18 4.87
C PRO A 60 -7.59 1.29 5.93
N THR A 61 -6.65 2.23 6.05
CA THR A 61 -6.84 3.52 6.74
C THR A 61 -6.64 4.62 5.71
N ILE A 62 -7.55 5.60 5.65
CA ILE A 62 -7.45 6.75 4.75
C ILE A 62 -7.05 7.99 5.56
N ILE A 63 -6.13 8.78 5.01
CA ILE A 63 -5.67 10.05 5.56
C ILE A 63 -5.99 11.15 4.55
N ILE A 64 -6.63 12.22 4.98
CA ILE A 64 -7.00 13.38 4.15
C ILE A 64 -6.54 14.64 4.89
N ASN A 65 -5.69 15.46 4.25
CA ASN A 65 -5.10 16.66 4.85
C ASN A 65 -4.49 16.41 6.24
N ASP A 66 -3.58 15.44 6.32
CA ASP A 66 -2.89 14.97 7.54
C ASP A 66 -3.82 14.48 8.68
N LYS A 67 -5.11 14.26 8.41
CA LYS A 67 -6.07 13.76 9.39
C LYS A 67 -6.61 12.40 9.00
N LYS A 68 -6.69 11.49 9.97
CA LYS A 68 -7.29 10.18 9.78
C LYS A 68 -8.79 10.31 9.47
N PHE A 69 -9.25 9.57 8.47
CA PHE A 69 -10.65 9.50 8.11
C PHE A 69 -11.38 8.53 9.06
N GLU A 70 -12.07 9.08 10.06
CA GLU A 70 -12.69 8.29 11.14
C GLU A 70 -14.09 7.74 10.82
N LYS A 71 -14.69 8.14 9.70
CA LYS A 71 -16.02 7.63 9.30
C LYS A 71 -15.90 6.24 8.69
N THR A 72 -17.00 5.49 8.70
CA THR A 72 -17.10 4.23 7.97
C THR A 72 -16.62 4.40 6.54
N LEU A 73 -15.64 3.59 6.15
CA LEU A 73 -15.01 3.65 4.84
C LEU A 73 -15.96 3.11 3.77
N ASN A 74 -16.75 4.02 3.20
CA ASN A 74 -17.60 3.75 2.05
C ASN A 74 -17.57 4.92 1.08
N TYR A 75 -17.95 4.66 -0.17
CA TYR A 75 -17.91 5.63 -1.26
C TYR A 75 -18.65 6.93 -0.89
N LYS A 76 -19.87 6.82 -0.32
CA LYS A 76 -20.69 7.98 0.06
C LYS A 76 -19.99 8.90 1.06
N ASN A 77 -19.36 8.35 2.09
CA ASN A 77 -18.67 9.13 3.11
C ASN A 77 -17.37 9.74 2.59
N LEU A 78 -16.61 9.00 1.77
CA LEU A 78 -15.40 9.51 1.11
C LEU A 78 -15.73 10.66 0.15
N LYS A 79 -16.72 10.48 -0.73
CA LYS A 79 -17.17 11.51 -1.68
C LYS A 79 -17.52 12.81 -0.95
N LYS A 80 -18.34 12.72 0.10
CA LYS A 80 -18.72 13.88 0.93
C LYS A 80 -17.54 14.55 1.64
N ALA A 81 -16.49 13.81 1.99
CA ALA A 81 -15.30 14.40 2.59
C ALA A 81 -14.47 15.16 1.56
N LEU A 82 -14.33 14.62 0.35
CA LEU A 82 -13.62 15.26 -0.76
C LEU A 82 -14.36 16.49 -1.31
N GLU A 83 -15.69 16.43 -1.45
CA GLU A 83 -16.52 17.56 -1.88
C GLU A 83 -16.42 18.78 -0.94
N LYS A 84 -16.02 18.59 0.32
CA LYS A 84 -15.80 19.69 1.29
C LYS A 84 -14.43 20.36 1.18
N LEU A 85 -13.54 19.80 0.35
CA LEU A 85 -12.20 20.35 0.10
C LEU A 85 -12.16 21.27 -1.11
N ILE A 86 -13.26 21.35 -1.86
CA ILE A 86 -13.48 22.22 -3.03
C ILE A 86 -14.37 23.38 -2.57
#